data_AF-A0AA43RVR4-F1
#
_entry.id   AF-A0AA43RVR4-F1
#
_cell.length_a   1.000
_cell.length_b   1.000
_cell.length_c   1.000
_cell.angle_alpha   90.00
_cell.angle_beta   90.00
_cell.angle_gamma   90.00
#
_symmetry.space_group_name_H-M   'P 1'
#
loop_
_entity.id
_entity.type
_entity.pdbx_description
1 polymer ?
#
loop_
_entity_poly.entity_id
_entity_poly.type
_entity_poly.pdbx_seq_one_letter_code
_entity_poly.pdbx_strand_id
1 'polypeptide(L)'
;MKNILSIIQNEHASIKLEVTGEDLLNFSNDLINRAKNELSLEIAEARKEKYLTKEEVKEICGVCDATLWHWNKKNYLKTIKIGNKVRYRMSDIRKILGEREGK
;
A
#
# COMPACT_ATOMS: atom_id res chain seq x y z
N MET A 1 2.92 -23.11 -24.20
CA MET A 1 3.29 -23.85 -22.98
C MET A 1 2.06 -24.03 -22.13
N LYS A 2 1.70 -25.27 -21.75
CA LYS A 2 0.51 -25.57 -20.95
C LYS A 2 0.90 -25.47 -19.47
N ASN A 3 0.27 -24.57 -18.71
CA ASN A 3 0.54 -24.36 -17.29
C ASN A 3 -0.24 -25.39 -16.45
N ILE A 4 0.41 -26.01 -15.44
CA ILE A 4 -0.23 -26.97 -14.51
C ILE A 4 -1.52 -26.37 -13.90
N LEU A 5 -1.53 -25.07 -13.60
CA LEU A 5 -2.70 -24.35 -13.08
C LEU A 5 -3.93 -24.42 -14.00
N SER A 6 -3.74 -24.35 -15.32
CA SER A 6 -4.84 -24.42 -16.28
C SER A 6 -5.50 -25.81 -16.34
N ILE A 7 -4.77 -26.84 -15.91
CA ILE A 7 -5.29 -28.21 -15.83
C ILE A 7 -6.08 -28.40 -14.52
N ILE A 8 -5.60 -27.83 -13.41
CA ILE A 8 -6.25 -27.91 -12.10
C ILE A 8 -7.54 -27.07 -12.03
N GLN A 9 -7.60 -25.94 -12.73
CA GLN A 9 -8.78 -25.05 -12.73
C GLN A 9 -10.00 -25.61 -13.49
N ASN A 10 -9.85 -26.70 -14.24
CA ASN A 10 -11.00 -27.37 -14.84
C ASN A 10 -11.68 -28.26 -13.79
N GLU A 11 -12.94 -27.97 -13.47
CA GLU A 11 -13.78 -28.59 -12.42
C GLU A 11 -14.18 -30.05 -12.73
N HIS A 12 -13.22 -30.92 -13.02
CA HIS A 12 -13.49 -32.33 -13.32
C HIS A 12 -12.67 -33.27 -12.45
N ALA A 13 -13.35 -33.84 -11.45
CA ALA A 13 -13.01 -35.06 -10.71
C ALA A 13 -11.59 -35.14 -10.12
N SER A 14 -11.30 -36.20 -9.37
CA SER A 14 -9.97 -36.47 -8.83
C SER A 14 -9.00 -36.81 -9.97
N ILE A 15 -8.02 -35.95 -10.23
CA ILE A 15 -7.01 -36.14 -11.29
C ILE A 15 -5.69 -36.62 -10.64
N LYS A 16 -5.07 -37.66 -11.21
CA LYS A 16 -3.67 -38.00 -10.95
C LYS A 16 -2.82 -37.45 -12.09
N LEU A 17 -1.86 -36.60 -11.76
CA LEU A 17 -0.96 -35.94 -12.70
C LEU A 17 0.45 -36.51 -12.52
N GLU A 18 1.01 -37.02 -13.61
CA GLU A 18 2.44 -37.31 -13.70
C GLU A 18 3.13 -36.06 -14.23
N VAL A 19 4.06 -35.51 -13.44
CA VAL A 19 4.77 -34.26 -13.75
C VAL A 19 6.26 -34.49 -13.58
N THR A 20 7.06 -33.78 -14.37
CA THR A 20 8.51 -33.78 -14.17
C THR A 20 8.89 -32.90 -12.97
N GLY A 21 10.07 -33.13 -12.40
CA GLY A 21 10.59 -32.27 -11.33
C GLY A 21 10.76 -30.81 -11.75
N GLU A 22 11.08 -30.58 -13.03
CA GLU A 22 11.19 -29.24 -13.61
C GLU A 22 9.82 -28.53 -13.67
N ASP A 23 8.78 -29.24 -14.09
CA ASP A 23 7.42 -28.71 -14.13
C ASP A 23 6.91 -28.35 -12.73
N LEU A 24 7.20 -29.19 -11.72
CA LEU A 24 6.82 -28.95 -10.33
C LEU A 24 7.55 -27.73 -9.74
N LEU A 25 8.83 -27.56 -10.05
CA LEU A 25 9.62 -26.42 -9.61
C LEU A 25 9.10 -25.11 -10.22
N ASN A 26 8.80 -25.12 -11.52
CA ASN A 26 8.22 -23.98 -12.22
C ASN A 26 6.86 -23.60 -11.63
N PHE A 27 6.00 -24.58 -11.36
CA PHE A 27 4.71 -24.35 -10.68
C PHE A 27 4.87 -23.76 -9.27
N SER A 28 5.82 -24.26 -8.47
CA SER A 28 6.10 -23.72 -7.14
C SER A 28 6.55 -22.25 -7.20
N ASN A 29 7.44 -21.91 -8.14
CA ASN A 29 7.89 -20.53 -8.33
C ASN A 29 6.75 -19.61 -8.78
N ASP A 30 5.89 -20.08 -9.69
CA ASP A 30 4.71 -19.34 -10.14
C ASP A 30 3.72 -19.08 -9.00
N LEU A 31 3.46 -20.06 -8.13
CA LEU A 31 2.61 -19.89 -6.95
C LEU A 31 3.19 -18.85 -5.98
N ILE A 32 4.48 -18.94 -5.67
CA ILE A 32 5.17 -17.99 -4.78
C ILE A 32 5.12 -16.58 -5.38
N ASN A 33 5.38 -16.44 -6.67
CA ASN A 33 5.36 -15.15 -7.35
C ASN A 33 3.95 -14.54 -7.38
N ARG A 34 2.90 -15.35 -7.56
CA ARG A 34 1.51 -14.88 -7.46
C ARG A 34 1.16 -14.39 -6.07
N ALA A 35 1.46 -15.16 -5.03
CA ALA A 35 1.23 -14.76 -3.65
C ALA A 35 1.99 -13.46 -3.31
N LYS A 36 3.25 -13.34 -3.75
CA LYS A 36 4.03 -12.10 -3.61
C LYS A 36 3.41 -10.93 -4.39
N ASN A 37 2.92 -11.16 -5.61
CA ASN A 37 2.30 -10.12 -6.44
C ASN A 37 1.00 -9.60 -5.82
N GLU A 38 0.15 -10.46 -5.28
CA GLU A 38 -1.08 -10.04 -4.59
C GLU A 38 -0.76 -9.23 -3.32
N LEU A 39 0.17 -9.72 -2.49
CA LEU A 39 0.61 -9.00 -1.29
C LEU A 39 1.28 -7.66 -1.63
N SER A 40 2.02 -7.59 -2.73
CA SER A 40 2.70 -6.35 -3.14
C SER A 40 1.74 -5.30 -3.71
N LEU A 41 0.58 -5.69 -4.24
CA LEU A 41 -0.47 -4.74 -4.66
C LEU A 41 -1.16 -4.09 -3.45
N GLU A 42 -1.51 -4.88 -2.43
CA GLU A 42 -2.06 -4.37 -1.17
C GLU A 42 -1.05 -3.47 -0.44
N ILE A 43 0.22 -3.88 -0.39
CA ILE A 43 1.29 -3.06 0.18
C ILE A 43 1.53 -1.80 -0.66
N ALA A 44 1.46 -1.86 -1.98
CA ALA A 44 1.63 -0.69 -2.84
C ALA A 44 0.49 0.32 -2.65
N GLU A 45 -0.74 -0.15 -2.45
CA GLU A 45 -1.88 0.71 -2.13
C GLU A 45 -1.83 1.28 -0.72
N ALA A 46 -1.41 0.48 0.27
CA ALA A 46 -1.11 0.99 1.60
C ALA A 46 0.05 2.00 1.60
N ARG A 47 1.00 1.87 0.65
CA ARG A 47 2.12 2.80 0.45
C ARG A 47 1.79 4.02 -0.41
N LYS A 48 0.57 4.15 -0.97
CA LYS A 48 0.15 5.40 -1.62
C LYS A 48 -0.03 6.46 -0.55
N GLU A 49 1.07 7.15 -0.20
CA GLU A 49 1.06 8.30 0.71
C GLU A 49 -0.01 9.30 0.24
N LYS A 50 -1.05 9.48 1.07
CA LYS A 50 -2.15 10.39 0.77
C LYS A 50 -1.72 11.82 1.12
N TYR A 51 -1.95 12.74 0.19
CA TYR A 51 -1.61 14.15 0.36
C TYR A 51 -2.84 15.00 0.61
N LEU A 52 -2.95 15.52 1.82
CA LEU A 52 -4.08 16.34 2.27
C LEU A 52 -3.86 17.82 1.97
N THR A 53 -4.96 18.51 1.69
CA THR A 53 -5.03 19.97 1.58
C THR A 53 -5.03 20.62 2.96
N LYS A 54 -4.77 21.93 2.99
CA LYS A 54 -4.79 22.71 4.24
C LYS A 54 -6.14 22.61 4.97
N GLU A 55 -7.24 22.63 4.22
CA GLU A 55 -8.60 22.57 4.76
C GLU A 55 -8.86 21.23 5.44
N GLU A 56 -8.51 20.12 4.78
CA GLU A 56 -8.64 18.77 5.37
C GLU A 56 -7.80 18.62 6.65
N VAL A 57 -6.57 19.17 6.68
CA VAL A 57 -5.74 19.12 7.90
C VAL A 57 -6.34 19.94 9.03
N LYS A 58 -6.94 21.10 8.73
CA LYS A 58 -7.61 21.92 9.75
C LYS A 58 -8.79 21.17 10.38
N GLU A 59 -9.56 20.47 9.57
CA GLU A 59 -10.69 19.66 10.03
C GLU A 59 -10.22 18.49 10.89
N ILE A 60 -9.23 17.73 10.42
CA ILE A 60 -8.69 16.56 11.13
C ILE A 60 -8.02 16.95 12.47
N CYS A 61 -7.19 18.00 12.47
CA CYS A 61 -6.46 18.41 13.66
C CYS A 61 -7.24 19.42 14.54
N GLY A 62 -8.38 19.93 14.08
CA GLY A 62 -9.16 20.94 14.81
C GLY A 62 -8.42 22.27 15.02
N VAL A 63 -7.54 22.67 14.08
CA VAL A 63 -6.67 23.86 14.23
C VAL A 63 -6.96 24.93 13.19
N CYS A 64 -6.53 26.17 13.47
CA CYS A 64 -6.65 27.29 12.54
C CYS A 64 -5.41 27.46 11.63
N ASP A 65 -5.53 28.33 10.61
CA ASP A 65 -4.48 28.60 9.63
C ASP A 65 -3.18 29.12 10.26
N ALA A 66 -3.30 29.95 11.29
CA ALA A 66 -2.15 30.50 12.01
C ALA A 66 -1.36 29.40 12.73
N THR A 67 -2.06 28.41 13.31
CA THR A 67 -1.44 27.26 13.96
C THR A 67 -0.68 26.40 12.94
N LEU A 68 -1.27 26.10 11.78
CA LEU A 68 -0.58 25.35 10.72
C LEU A 68 0.65 26.08 10.19
N TRP A 69 0.59 27.41 10.07
CA TRP A 69 1.75 28.21 9.69
C TRP A 69 2.87 28.13 10.74
N HIS A 70 2.51 28.21 12.03
CA HIS A 70 3.47 28.09 13.12
C HIS A 70 4.10 26.70 13.20
N TRP A 71 3.30 25.64 12.97
CA TRP A 71 3.79 24.27 12.90
C TRP A 71 4.78 24.06 11.75
N ASN A 72 4.51 24.64 10.59
CA ASN A 72 5.45 24.61 9.46
C ASN A 72 6.74 25.36 9.78
N LYS A 73 6.65 26.53 10.43
CA LYS A 73 7.82 27.32 10.85
C LYS A 73 8.69 26.60 11.89
N LYS A 74 8.05 25.86 12.81
CA LYS A 74 8.72 25.06 13.85
C LYS A 74 9.17 23.67 13.38
N ASN A 75 9.00 23.33 12.10
CA ASN A 75 9.21 21.97 11.57
C ASN A 75 8.42 20.87 12.31
N TYR A 76 7.32 21.22 12.97
CA TYR A 76 6.46 20.27 13.67
C TYR A 76 5.56 19.50 12.71
N LEU A 77 4.94 20.20 11.75
CA LEU A 77 4.23 19.61 10.62
C LEU A 77 4.72 20.27 9.34
N LYS A 78 5.50 19.52 8.55
CA LYS A 78 6.16 20.05 7.35
C LYS A 78 5.21 20.06 6.16
N THR A 79 5.09 21.22 5.51
CA THR A 79 4.36 21.34 4.25
C THR A 79 5.18 20.83 3.07
N ILE A 80 4.50 20.30 2.06
CA ILE A 80 5.08 19.89 0.78
C ILE A 80 4.40 20.68 -0.33
N LYS A 81 5.19 21.22 -1.25
CA LYS A 81 4.66 21.85 -2.46
C LYS A 81 4.55 20.80 -3.55
N ILE A 82 3.33 20.53 -4.01
CA ILE A 82 3.06 19.71 -5.19
C ILE A 82 2.54 20.66 -6.27
N GLY A 83 3.44 21.02 -7.20
CA GLY A 83 3.21 22.15 -8.11
C GLY A 83 3.01 23.46 -7.31
N ASN A 84 1.93 24.17 -7.62
CA ASN A 84 1.54 25.40 -6.90
C ASN A 84 0.68 25.18 -5.65
N LYS A 85 0.35 23.92 -5.30
CA LYS A 85 -0.51 23.61 -4.16
C LYS A 85 0.32 23.15 -2.95
N VAL A 86 0.00 23.71 -1.79
CA VAL A 86 0.55 23.25 -0.51
C VAL A 86 -0.25 22.03 -0.03
N ARG A 87 0.46 20.97 0.32
CA ARG A 87 -0.07 19.69 0.78
C ARG A 87 0.65 19.19 2.02
N TYR A 88 0.00 18.29 2.73
CA TYR A 88 0.50 17.64 3.94
C TYR A 88 0.45 16.13 3.77
N ARG A 89 1.45 15.42 4.30
CA ARG A 89 1.45 13.96 4.30
C ARG A 89 0.49 13.44 5.35
N MET A 90 -0.37 12.49 4.97
CA MET A 90 -1.23 11.80 5.92
C MET A 90 -0.40 11.10 6.99
N SER A 91 0.75 10.54 6.63
CA SER A 91 1.66 9.91 7.60
C SER A 91 2.17 10.87 8.69
N ASP A 92 2.49 12.12 8.33
CA ASP A 92 2.94 13.11 9.31
C ASP A 92 1.80 13.60 10.20
N ILE A 93 0.58 13.67 9.67
CA ILE A 93 -0.62 14.00 10.46
C ILE A 93 -0.95 12.87 11.44
N ARG A 94 -0.91 11.60 11.00
CA ARG A 94 -1.09 10.43 11.89
C ARG A 94 -0.09 10.42 13.05
N LYS A 95 1.19 10.73 12.77
CA LYS A 95 2.22 10.86 13.82
C LYS A 95 1.87 11.92 14.87
N ILE A 96 1.32 13.06 14.44
CA ILE A 96 0.93 14.15 15.33
C ILE A 96 -0.31 13.80 16.15
N LEU A 97 -1.25 13.07 15.56
CA LEU A 97 -2.45 12.57 16.25
C LEU A 97 -2.15 11.42 17.22
N GLY A 98 -0.91 10.91 17.24
CA GLY A 98 -0.52 9.82 18.13
C GLY A 98 -1.05 8.45 17.71
N GLU A 99 -1.58 8.33 16.48
CA GLU A 99 -1.89 7.05 15.85
C GLU A 99 -0.58 6.36 15.50
N ARG A 100 0.04 5.72 16.50
CA ARG A 100 1.02 4.66 16.26
C ARG A 100 0.23 3.50 15.69
N GLU A 101 0.46 3.17 14.42
CA GLU A 101 0.05 1.86 13.88
C GLU A 101 0.52 0.80 14.89
N GLY A 102 -0.45 0.03 15.38
CA GLY A 102 -0.31 -0.81 16.56
C GLY A 102 0.87 -1.77 16.48
N LYS A 103 1.37 -2.11 17.68
CA LYS A 103 2.13 -3.34 17.91
C LYS A 103 1.33 -4.56 17.47
#